data_AF-A0A831K5Q2-F1
#
_entry.id   AF-A0A831K5Q2-F1
#
_cell.length_a   1.000
_cell.length_b   1.000
_cell.length_c   1.000
_cell.angle_alpha   90.00
_cell.angle_beta   90.00
_cell.angle_gamma   90.00
#
_symmetry.space_group_name_H-M   'P 1'
#
loop_
_entity.id
_entity.type
_entity.pdbx_description
1 polymer ?
#
loop_
_entity_poly.entity_id
_entity_poly.type
_entity_poly.pdbx_seq_one_letter_code
_entity_poly.pdbx_strand_id
1 'polypeptide(L)'
;ARSCWDPEPCGAQGVFNQADVLADIETMETWMRSHPFIGYTGSYAQYVRLVNMLLAAEPGVKPDVKDLAIPSREFLTSIDPDDDRDPDGIVQLYNGLLEMMTSDGDMDSFVSADWNEGVILGFINTMDPRETHQVTMDIQQYIEDHKNDKGFSKVNFGLRSGPLGDLSGDTNELSVEGPNYVRPAVGGFLGATEATREVAMDNWLVGPLQTALAVFVIAALIFRSLLVAGMLIFTLMITLFAQYGLGGYFTSVEEWSGNLAFHLLVTLSIAMGLGVDYGIYILSRLKEEIEVTAGDWGQSLQNTLNTTGSAVIVSVVVLLGSFIPLVSTDLANTWGLAMYIGEALIIDVFTALMLLPTMVYWFKPKYVFGEYK
;
A
#
# COMPACT_ATOMS: atom_id res chain seq x y z
N ALA A 1 16.78 -4.86 -59.11
CA ALA A 1 16.86 -5.40 -57.74
C ALA A 1 15.50 -5.99 -57.40
N ARG A 2 15.38 -7.31 -57.25
CA ARG A 2 14.16 -7.95 -56.77
C ARG A 2 14.16 -7.77 -55.26
N SER A 3 13.18 -7.05 -54.73
CA SER A 3 12.91 -6.98 -53.30
C SER A 3 12.61 -8.38 -52.80
N CYS A 4 13.39 -8.88 -51.85
CA CYS A 4 13.06 -10.09 -51.11
C CYS A 4 11.71 -9.85 -50.43
N TRP A 5 10.71 -10.61 -50.83
CA TRP A 5 9.42 -10.67 -50.17
C TRP A 5 9.55 -11.67 -49.02
N ASP A 6 9.48 -11.18 -47.80
CA ASP A 6 9.41 -12.03 -46.61
C ASP A 6 7.93 -12.43 -46.38
N PRO A 7 7.55 -13.71 -46.51
CA PRO A 7 6.18 -14.17 -46.35
C PRO A 7 5.68 -14.13 -44.90
N GLU A 8 6.58 -13.94 -43.94
CA GLU A 8 6.26 -13.72 -42.53
C GLU A 8 6.82 -12.34 -42.17
N PRO A 9 6.02 -11.26 -42.15
CA PRO A 9 6.47 -10.07 -41.44
C PRO A 9 6.70 -10.53 -40.00
N CYS A 10 7.96 -10.73 -39.61
CA CYS A 10 8.32 -10.87 -38.20
C CYS A 10 7.58 -9.73 -37.51
N GLY A 11 6.75 -10.05 -36.51
CA GLY A 11 6.02 -9.05 -35.75
C GLY A 11 7.00 -7.98 -35.22
N ALA A 12 6.46 -6.89 -34.67
CA ALA A 12 7.29 -5.85 -34.05
C ALA A 12 8.42 -6.49 -33.24
N GLN A 13 9.67 -6.19 -33.61
CA GLN A 13 10.83 -6.73 -32.89
C GLN A 13 10.70 -6.30 -31.44
N GLY A 14 10.83 -7.26 -30.52
CA GLY A 14 10.51 -6.99 -29.13
C GLY A 14 11.37 -5.86 -28.56
N VAL A 15 10.80 -5.07 -27.64
CA VAL A 15 11.38 -3.83 -27.12
C VAL A 15 12.80 -3.98 -26.55
N PHE A 16 13.16 -5.18 -26.08
CA PHE A 16 14.51 -5.53 -25.61
C PHE A 16 15.55 -5.75 -26.74
N ASN A 17 15.16 -5.65 -28.01
CA ASN A 17 16.07 -5.59 -29.15
C ASN A 17 16.61 -4.18 -29.43
N GLN A 18 16.10 -3.18 -28.70
CA GLN A 18 16.49 -1.79 -28.90
C GLN A 18 17.61 -1.40 -27.94
N ALA A 19 18.76 -1.00 -28.48
CA ALA A 19 19.93 -0.66 -27.69
C ALA A 19 19.68 0.55 -26.78
N ASP A 20 18.87 1.52 -27.23
CA ASP A 20 18.50 2.68 -26.40
C ASP A 20 17.73 2.26 -25.15
N VAL A 21 16.81 1.30 -25.26
CA VAL A 21 16.01 0.79 -24.12
C VAL A 21 16.93 0.14 -23.09
N LEU A 22 17.85 -0.71 -23.56
CA LEU A 22 18.81 -1.36 -22.68
C LEU A 22 19.80 -0.38 -22.04
N ALA A 23 20.18 0.69 -22.75
CA ALA A 23 21.08 1.72 -22.25
C ALA A 23 20.44 2.54 -21.12
N ASP A 24 19.16 2.88 -21.25
CA ASP A 24 18.42 3.57 -20.19
C ASP A 24 18.22 2.63 -18.98
N ILE A 25 17.97 1.33 -19.20
CA ILE A 25 17.95 0.31 -18.12
C ILE A 25 19.31 0.25 -17.41
N GLU A 26 20.43 0.24 -18.15
CA GLU A 26 21.77 0.24 -17.57
C GLU A 26 22.01 1.49 -16.69
N THR A 27 21.56 2.65 -17.16
CA THR A 27 21.67 3.92 -16.42
C THR A 27 20.83 3.88 -15.14
N MET A 28 19.60 3.38 -15.22
CA MET A 28 18.72 3.17 -14.06
C MET A 28 19.34 2.20 -13.05
N GLU A 29 19.89 1.07 -13.50
CA GLU A 29 20.57 0.12 -12.62
C GLU A 29 21.77 0.73 -11.90
N THR A 30 22.52 1.58 -12.61
CA THR A 30 23.70 2.26 -12.08
C THR A 30 23.29 3.28 -11.03
N TRP A 31 22.24 4.05 -11.30
CA TRP A 31 21.63 4.95 -10.32
C TRP A 31 21.12 4.18 -9.10
N MET A 32 20.35 3.12 -9.29
CA MET A 32 19.84 2.30 -8.20
C MET A 32 20.98 1.76 -7.33
N ARG A 33 22.07 1.24 -7.92
CA ARG A 33 23.25 0.77 -7.15
C ARG A 33 23.99 1.86 -6.41
N SER A 34 23.86 3.12 -6.83
CA SER A 34 24.42 4.27 -6.12
C SER A 34 23.54 4.70 -4.94
N HIS A 35 22.30 4.21 -4.87
CA HIS A 35 21.35 4.56 -3.82
C HIS A 35 21.76 3.91 -2.47
N PRO A 36 21.77 4.65 -1.35
CA PRO A 36 22.24 4.13 -0.05
C PRO A 36 21.54 2.86 0.43
N PHE A 37 20.27 2.70 0.05
CA PHE A 37 19.39 1.63 0.53
C PHE A 37 19.03 0.60 -0.54
N ILE A 38 19.64 0.62 -1.73
CA ILE A 38 19.43 -0.43 -2.74
C ILE A 38 20.72 -1.24 -2.84
N GLY A 39 20.68 -2.47 -2.31
CA GLY A 39 21.89 -3.29 -2.15
C GLY A 39 22.27 -4.11 -3.38
N TYR A 40 21.29 -4.44 -4.23
CA TYR A 40 21.49 -5.26 -5.42
C TYR A 40 20.46 -4.92 -6.48
N THR A 41 20.86 -5.00 -7.75
CA THR A 41 19.97 -4.86 -8.91
C THR A 41 20.31 -5.90 -9.98
N GLY A 42 19.28 -6.41 -10.66
CA GLY A 42 19.34 -7.44 -11.69
C GLY A 42 18.36 -7.15 -12.83
N SER A 43 18.79 -7.24 -14.08
CA SER A 43 17.92 -7.14 -15.26
C SER A 43 18.55 -7.83 -16.46
N TYR A 44 17.75 -7.97 -17.53
CA TYR A 44 18.24 -8.53 -18.78
C TYR A 44 19.44 -7.77 -19.38
N ALA A 45 19.54 -6.45 -19.15
CA ALA A 45 20.64 -5.63 -19.64
C ALA A 45 22.02 -6.16 -19.19
N GLN A 46 22.10 -6.83 -18.04
CA GLN A 46 23.36 -7.40 -17.55
C GLN A 46 23.90 -8.51 -18.44
N TYR A 47 23.03 -9.34 -19.03
CA TYR A 47 23.45 -10.38 -19.97
C TYR A 47 24.01 -9.76 -21.24
N VAL A 48 23.35 -8.73 -21.78
CA VAL A 48 23.82 -8.01 -22.97
C VAL A 48 25.18 -7.36 -22.74
N ARG A 49 25.38 -6.74 -21.57
CA ARG A 49 26.69 -6.16 -21.18
C ARG A 49 27.79 -7.21 -21.09
N LEU A 50 27.49 -8.38 -20.52
CA LEU A 50 28.44 -9.48 -20.42
C LEU A 50 28.81 -10.04 -21.78
N VAL A 51 27.82 -10.21 -22.67
CA VAL A 51 28.05 -10.65 -24.05
C VAL A 51 28.88 -9.62 -24.80
N ASN A 52 28.59 -8.32 -24.65
CA ASN A 52 29.39 -7.24 -25.23
C ASN A 52 30.85 -7.33 -24.78
N MET A 53 31.10 -7.44 -23.47
CA MET A 53 32.44 -7.56 -22.92
C MET A 53 33.21 -8.78 -23.45
N LEU A 54 32.52 -9.92 -23.64
CA LEU A 54 33.13 -11.14 -24.14
C LEU A 54 33.41 -11.10 -25.65
N LEU A 55 32.56 -10.44 -26.43
CA LEU A 55 32.67 -10.38 -27.89
C LEU A 55 33.46 -9.18 -28.41
N ALA A 56 33.60 -8.12 -27.60
CA ALA A 56 34.46 -6.97 -27.90
C ALA A 56 35.95 -7.33 -27.81
N ALA A 57 36.31 -8.36 -27.03
CA ALA A 57 37.69 -8.81 -26.89
C ALA A 57 38.20 -9.52 -28.15
N GLU A 58 39.34 -9.08 -28.69
CA GLU A 58 40.00 -9.78 -29.80
C GLU A 58 40.40 -11.21 -29.41
N PRO A 59 40.40 -12.18 -30.35
CA PRO A 59 40.81 -13.55 -30.07
C PRO A 59 42.21 -13.63 -29.43
N GLY A 60 42.27 -14.14 -28.20
CA GLY A 60 43.52 -14.27 -27.43
C GLY A 60 43.82 -13.10 -26.49
N VAL A 61 43.00 -12.04 -26.51
CA VAL A 61 43.05 -10.94 -25.54
C VAL A 61 42.06 -11.22 -24.40
N LYS A 62 42.40 -10.83 -23.17
CA LYS A 62 41.47 -10.97 -22.04
C LYS A 62 40.40 -9.88 -22.11
N PRO A 63 39.13 -10.18 -21.81
CA PRO A 63 38.06 -9.18 -21.72
C PRO A 63 38.41 -8.05 -20.74
N ASP A 64 38.12 -6.80 -21.12
CA ASP A 64 38.30 -5.62 -20.26
C ASP A 64 36.94 -5.20 -19.67
N VAL A 65 36.92 -4.84 -18.39
CA VAL A 65 35.73 -4.36 -17.68
C VAL A 65 35.16 -3.08 -18.31
N LYS A 66 35.98 -2.32 -19.05
CA LYS A 66 35.53 -1.14 -19.81
C LYS A 66 34.49 -1.47 -20.87
N ASP A 67 34.49 -2.70 -21.39
CA ASP A 67 33.55 -3.16 -22.41
C ASP A 67 32.26 -3.73 -21.78
N LEU A 68 32.12 -3.69 -20.45
CA LEU A 68 30.92 -4.09 -19.71
C LEU A 68 29.82 -3.02 -19.77
N ALA A 69 29.39 -2.69 -20.98
CA ALA A 69 28.39 -1.68 -21.28
C ALA A 69 27.41 -2.17 -22.35
N ILE A 70 26.25 -1.53 -22.45
CA ILE A 70 25.34 -1.74 -23.57
C ILE A 70 25.96 -1.12 -24.83
N PRO A 71 25.97 -1.82 -25.99
CA PRO A 71 26.52 -1.31 -27.24
C PRO A 71 25.59 -0.25 -27.88
N SER A 72 25.23 0.78 -27.12
CA SER A 72 24.41 1.90 -27.58
C SER A 72 25.20 2.78 -28.55
N ARG A 73 24.50 3.59 -29.36
CA ARG A 73 25.17 4.53 -30.29
C ARG A 73 26.16 5.44 -29.56
N GLU A 74 25.81 5.89 -28.36
CA GLU A 74 26.66 6.75 -27.54
C GLU A 74 27.92 6.03 -27.04
N PHE A 75 27.78 4.77 -26.60
CA PHE A 75 28.93 3.96 -26.20
C PHE A 75 29.87 3.70 -27.39
N LEU A 76 29.35 3.27 -28.53
CA LEU A 76 30.15 2.97 -29.73
C LEU A 76 30.91 4.20 -30.21
N THR A 77 30.23 5.35 -30.32
CA THR A 77 30.85 6.61 -30.75
C THR A 77 31.82 7.22 -29.73
N SER A 78 31.73 6.82 -28.46
CA SER A 78 32.73 7.20 -27.44
C SER A 78 34.07 6.48 -27.61
N ILE A 79 34.05 5.28 -28.20
CA ILE A 79 35.24 4.48 -28.50
C ILE A 79 35.81 4.91 -29.85
N ASP A 80 34.97 4.94 -30.88
CA ASP A 80 35.31 5.36 -32.24
C ASP A 80 34.26 6.34 -32.77
N PRO A 81 34.59 7.64 -32.90
CA PRO A 81 33.66 8.66 -33.39
C PRO A 81 33.07 8.36 -34.79
N ASP A 82 33.75 7.55 -35.59
CA ASP A 82 33.34 7.19 -36.95
C ASP A 82 32.62 5.81 -37.01
N ASP A 83 32.26 5.22 -35.85
CA ASP A 83 31.58 3.92 -35.78
C ASP A 83 30.18 3.94 -36.41
N ASP A 84 30.05 3.22 -37.53
CA ASP A 84 28.82 3.13 -38.33
C ASP A 84 27.97 1.89 -38.03
N ARG A 85 28.38 1.05 -37.06
CA ARG A 85 27.63 -0.16 -36.70
C ARG A 85 26.23 0.19 -36.23
N ASP A 86 25.29 -0.73 -36.44
CA ASP A 86 23.92 -0.59 -35.97
C ASP A 86 23.77 -1.16 -34.55
N PRO A 87 23.53 -0.32 -33.52
CA PRO A 87 23.37 -0.76 -32.14
C PRO A 87 22.29 -1.83 -31.96
N ASP A 88 21.13 -1.63 -32.61
CA ASP A 88 19.99 -2.53 -32.50
C ASP A 88 20.31 -3.88 -33.15
N GLY A 89 21.00 -3.87 -34.30
CA GLY A 89 21.52 -5.07 -34.94
C GLY A 89 22.53 -5.85 -34.08
N ILE A 90 23.39 -5.16 -33.31
CA ILE A 90 24.31 -5.79 -32.36
C ILE A 90 23.53 -6.48 -31.23
N VAL A 91 22.57 -5.77 -30.63
CA VAL A 91 21.72 -6.32 -29.57
C VAL A 91 20.93 -7.53 -30.07
N GLN A 92 20.36 -7.46 -31.27
CA GLN A 92 19.65 -8.60 -31.88
C GLN A 92 20.55 -9.82 -32.08
N LEU A 93 21.80 -9.61 -32.50
CA LEU A 93 22.79 -10.70 -32.58
C LEU A 93 23.05 -11.31 -31.20
N TYR A 94 23.17 -10.49 -30.16
CA TYR A 94 23.38 -10.97 -28.79
C TYR A 94 22.18 -11.74 -28.26
N ASN A 95 20.97 -11.25 -28.52
CA ASN A 95 19.73 -11.92 -28.15
C ASN A 95 19.63 -13.30 -28.82
N GLY A 96 19.93 -13.39 -30.12
CA GLY A 96 19.95 -14.68 -30.84
C GLY A 96 21.05 -15.64 -30.38
N LEU A 97 22.22 -15.13 -29.98
CA LEU A 97 23.27 -15.94 -29.35
C LEU A 97 22.84 -16.47 -27.98
N LEU A 98 22.23 -15.63 -27.16
CA LEU A 98 21.73 -16.02 -25.84
C LEU A 98 20.65 -17.10 -25.98
N GLU A 99 19.69 -16.91 -26.88
CA GLU A 99 18.64 -17.90 -27.16
C GLU A 99 19.20 -19.26 -27.59
N MET A 100 20.29 -19.29 -28.38
CA MET A 100 20.97 -20.54 -28.76
C MET A 100 21.79 -21.18 -27.63
N MET A 101 22.20 -20.41 -26.63
CA MET A 101 23.07 -20.86 -25.54
C MET A 101 22.31 -21.20 -24.25
N THR A 102 21.07 -20.74 -24.11
CA THR A 102 20.21 -21.00 -22.95
C THR A 102 19.22 -22.13 -23.23
N SER A 103 18.84 -22.87 -22.20
CA SER A 103 17.75 -23.85 -22.30
C SER A 103 16.39 -23.15 -22.22
N ASP A 104 15.34 -23.80 -22.72
CA ASP A 104 13.96 -23.33 -22.58
C ASP A 104 13.65 -23.00 -21.09
N GLY A 105 13.25 -21.76 -20.83
CA GLY A 105 12.89 -21.28 -19.49
C GLY A 105 14.02 -20.62 -18.69
N ASP A 106 15.28 -20.68 -19.13
CA ASP A 106 16.40 -20.05 -18.41
C ASP A 106 16.29 -18.51 -18.39
N MET A 107 15.65 -17.93 -19.40
CA MET A 107 15.51 -16.47 -19.58
C MET A 107 14.18 -15.90 -19.09
N ASP A 108 13.17 -16.74 -18.87
CA ASP A 108 11.80 -16.36 -18.50
C ASP A 108 11.70 -15.55 -17.20
N SER A 109 12.74 -15.63 -16.36
CA SER A 109 12.84 -14.86 -15.11
C SER A 109 13.19 -13.38 -15.31
N PHE A 110 13.72 -13.00 -16.47
CA PHE A 110 14.18 -11.63 -16.77
C PHE A 110 13.54 -11.02 -18.01
N VAL A 111 13.23 -11.81 -19.03
CA VAL A 111 12.65 -11.34 -20.29
C VAL A 111 11.74 -12.41 -20.87
N SER A 112 10.64 -12.00 -21.49
CA SER A 112 9.73 -12.90 -22.19
C SER A 112 10.37 -13.41 -23.49
N ALA A 113 9.95 -14.60 -23.95
CA ALA A 113 10.46 -15.20 -25.18
C ALA A 113 10.20 -14.37 -26.45
N ASP A 114 9.22 -13.46 -26.42
CA ASP A 114 8.91 -12.53 -27.51
C ASP A 114 9.66 -11.19 -27.41
N TRP A 115 10.52 -11.03 -26.39
CA TRP A 115 11.34 -9.85 -26.14
C TRP A 115 10.55 -8.56 -25.88
N ASN A 116 9.25 -8.64 -25.64
CA ASN A 116 8.38 -7.48 -25.41
C ASN A 116 8.24 -7.09 -23.94
N GLU A 117 8.52 -8.01 -23.02
CA GLU A 117 8.35 -7.81 -21.59
C GLU A 117 9.61 -8.24 -20.85
N GLY A 118 9.92 -7.56 -19.76
CA GLY A 118 11.05 -7.92 -18.91
C GLY A 118 10.99 -7.26 -17.55
N VAL A 119 11.80 -7.77 -16.62
CA VAL A 119 11.76 -7.39 -15.21
C VAL A 119 13.10 -6.82 -14.79
N ILE A 120 13.05 -5.66 -14.12
CA ILE A 120 14.16 -5.11 -13.36
C ILE A 120 13.91 -5.45 -11.88
N LEU A 121 14.83 -6.21 -11.30
CA LEU A 121 14.81 -6.64 -9.92
C LEU A 121 15.75 -5.78 -9.09
N GLY A 122 15.32 -5.39 -7.89
CA GLY A 122 16.14 -4.67 -6.92
C GLY A 122 15.80 -5.09 -5.50
N PHE A 123 16.80 -5.10 -4.61
CA PHE A 123 16.60 -5.35 -3.18
C PHE A 123 16.83 -4.08 -2.38
N ILE A 124 15.78 -3.64 -1.68
CA ILE A 124 15.85 -2.58 -0.69
C ILE A 124 16.51 -3.17 0.58
N ASN A 125 17.67 -2.63 0.94
CA ASN A 125 18.52 -3.10 2.03
C ASN A 125 18.26 -2.29 3.32
N THR A 126 16.99 -2.08 3.66
CA THR A 126 16.56 -1.49 4.93
C THR A 126 15.25 -2.13 5.37
N MET A 127 15.05 -2.20 6.68
CA MET A 127 13.79 -2.59 7.31
C MET A 127 13.05 -1.40 7.92
N ASP A 128 13.61 -0.18 7.81
CA ASP A 128 12.95 1.04 8.26
C ASP A 128 11.80 1.38 7.29
N PRO A 129 10.54 1.50 7.76
CA PRO A 129 9.40 1.79 6.90
C PRO A 129 9.46 3.15 6.20
N ARG A 130 10.08 4.17 6.82
CA ARG A 130 10.22 5.51 6.25
C ARG A 130 11.28 5.51 5.16
N GLU A 131 12.41 4.87 5.41
CA GLU A 131 13.47 4.73 4.40
C GLU A 131 13.00 3.89 3.22
N THR A 132 12.30 2.76 3.48
CA THR A 132 11.72 1.91 2.43
C THR A 132 10.73 2.68 1.56
N HIS A 133 9.86 3.48 2.19
CA HIS A 133 8.93 4.35 1.47
C HIS A 133 9.69 5.40 0.64
N GLN A 134 10.70 6.05 1.22
CA GLN A 134 11.51 7.04 0.51
C GLN A 134 12.20 6.45 -0.72
N VAL A 135 12.81 5.26 -0.61
CA VAL A 135 13.41 4.55 -1.75
C VAL A 135 12.39 4.32 -2.87
N THR A 136 11.16 3.96 -2.51
CA THR A 136 10.10 3.74 -3.49
C THR A 136 9.72 5.04 -4.21
N MET A 137 9.63 6.15 -3.47
CA MET A 137 9.40 7.48 -4.03
C MET A 137 10.57 7.93 -4.90
N ASP A 138 11.81 7.64 -4.51
CA ASP A 138 13.01 8.00 -5.27
C ASP A 138 13.09 7.23 -6.60
N ILE A 139 12.74 5.94 -6.61
CA ILE A 139 12.64 5.13 -7.84
C ILE A 139 11.57 5.72 -8.76
N GLN A 140 10.43 6.10 -8.21
CA GLN A 140 9.37 6.70 -8.99
C GLN A 140 9.78 8.06 -9.55
N GLN A 141 10.42 8.92 -8.74
CA GLN A 141 10.90 10.21 -9.21
C GLN A 141 11.94 10.04 -10.32
N TYR A 142 12.85 9.07 -10.19
CA TYR A 142 13.81 8.75 -11.25
C TYR A 142 13.09 8.38 -12.56
N ILE A 143 12.08 7.51 -12.48
CA ILE A 143 11.25 7.16 -13.65
C ILE A 143 10.59 8.43 -14.22
N GLU A 144 10.00 9.29 -13.40
CA GLU A 144 9.35 10.51 -13.88
C GLU A 144 10.31 11.48 -14.58
N ASP A 145 11.55 11.59 -14.09
CA ASP A 145 12.58 12.45 -14.66
C ASP A 145 13.14 11.91 -15.99
N HIS A 146 13.19 10.58 -16.16
CA HIS A 146 13.87 9.89 -17.27
C HIS A 146 12.92 9.18 -18.25
N LYS A 147 11.60 9.19 -18.01
CA LYS A 147 10.59 8.53 -18.86
C LYS A 147 10.59 8.99 -20.34
N ASN A 148 11.15 10.16 -20.63
CA ASN A 148 11.24 10.71 -21.98
C ASN A 148 12.63 10.52 -22.61
N ASP A 149 13.52 9.75 -21.96
CA ASP A 149 14.83 9.39 -22.52
C ASP A 149 14.66 8.50 -23.76
N LYS A 150 15.74 8.37 -24.54
CA LYS A 150 15.67 7.78 -25.88
C LYS A 150 15.07 6.37 -25.89
N GLY A 151 15.43 5.54 -24.91
CA GLY A 151 14.90 4.20 -24.74
C GLY A 151 13.59 4.19 -23.95
N PHE A 152 13.54 4.89 -22.82
CA PHE A 152 12.40 4.92 -21.92
C PHE A 152 11.13 5.54 -22.52
N SER A 153 11.27 6.45 -23.47
CA SER A 153 10.14 6.99 -24.25
C SER A 153 9.42 5.94 -25.10
N LYS A 154 10.01 4.75 -25.28
CA LYS A 154 9.48 3.64 -26.06
C LYS A 154 8.79 2.56 -25.20
N VAL A 155 8.77 2.72 -23.87
CA VAL A 155 8.10 1.82 -22.92
C VAL A 155 7.05 2.56 -22.09
N ASN A 156 6.12 1.83 -21.48
CA ASN A 156 5.10 2.40 -20.58
C ASN A 156 5.47 2.15 -19.12
N PHE A 157 5.47 3.21 -18.29
CA PHE A 157 5.76 3.12 -16.86
C PHE A 157 4.51 3.18 -15.98
N GLY A 158 4.30 2.14 -15.17
CA GLY A 158 3.05 1.89 -14.47
C GLY A 158 2.80 2.53 -13.09
N LEU A 159 3.84 2.85 -12.30
CA LEU A 159 3.62 3.37 -10.93
C LEU A 159 3.69 4.89 -10.93
N ARG A 160 2.62 5.53 -10.45
CA ARG A 160 2.65 6.91 -9.99
C ARG A 160 1.96 6.98 -8.63
N SER A 161 2.71 6.81 -7.54
CA SER A 161 2.30 7.11 -6.17
C SER A 161 2.21 8.64 -5.99
N GLY A 162 1.14 9.13 -5.37
CA GLY A 162 0.85 10.55 -5.18
C GLY A 162 -0.62 10.90 -5.40
N PRO A 163 -1.06 12.14 -5.08
CA PRO A 163 -2.44 12.55 -5.31
C PRO A 163 -2.84 12.33 -6.77
N LEU A 164 -3.92 11.57 -7.00
CA LEU A 164 -4.50 11.20 -8.31
C LEU A 164 -4.75 12.37 -9.29
N GLY A 165 -4.45 13.61 -8.90
CA GLY A 165 -4.57 14.81 -9.72
C GLY A 165 -3.40 15.07 -10.67
N ASP A 166 -2.25 14.39 -10.51
CA ASP A 166 -1.14 14.51 -11.46
C ASP A 166 -1.35 13.52 -12.61
N LEU A 167 -2.20 13.94 -13.55
CA LEU A 167 -2.20 13.38 -14.89
C LEU A 167 -0.76 13.31 -15.35
N SER A 168 -0.39 12.13 -15.82
CA SER A 168 0.93 11.89 -16.35
C SER A 168 1.41 13.03 -17.27
N GLY A 169 2.54 13.65 -16.95
CA GLY A 169 3.19 14.66 -17.80
C GLY A 169 3.89 14.05 -19.03
N ASP A 170 3.47 12.86 -19.46
CA ASP A 170 4.04 12.19 -20.62
C ASP A 170 3.68 12.94 -21.90
N THR A 171 4.65 13.06 -22.79
CA THR A 171 4.48 13.77 -24.07
C THR A 171 4.75 12.86 -25.27
N ASN A 172 5.02 11.57 -25.04
CA ASN A 172 5.35 10.61 -26.09
C ASN A 172 4.08 10.06 -26.78
N GLU A 173 4.23 9.50 -27.98
CA GLU A 173 3.09 8.98 -28.76
C GLU A 173 2.30 7.88 -28.03
N LEU A 174 2.96 7.15 -27.12
CA LEU A 174 2.35 6.10 -26.29
C LEU A 174 1.45 6.64 -25.18
N SER A 175 1.61 7.90 -24.78
CA SER A 175 0.80 8.57 -23.74
C SER A 175 -0.46 9.25 -24.26
N VAL A 176 -0.64 9.31 -25.58
CA VAL A 176 -1.82 9.93 -26.19
C VAL A 176 -3.00 8.98 -26.07
N GLU A 177 -4.11 9.45 -25.47
CA GLU A 177 -5.35 8.68 -25.38
C GLU A 177 -5.80 8.21 -26.77
N GLY A 178 -5.88 6.89 -26.96
CA GLY A 178 -6.23 6.26 -28.22
C GLY A 178 -6.52 4.76 -28.10
N PRO A 179 -6.85 4.07 -29.19
CA PRO A 179 -7.19 2.64 -29.18
C PRO A 179 -6.07 1.73 -28.65
N ASN A 180 -4.82 2.20 -28.72
CA ASN A 180 -3.62 1.49 -28.31
C ASN A 180 -3.07 2.00 -26.96
N TYR A 181 -3.76 2.95 -26.30
CA TYR A 181 -3.35 3.47 -25.01
C TYR A 181 -3.58 2.40 -23.94
N VAL A 182 -2.49 1.92 -23.35
CA VAL A 182 -2.55 1.05 -22.17
C VAL A 182 -2.30 1.93 -20.97
N ARG A 183 -3.31 2.07 -20.09
CA ARG A 183 -3.14 2.79 -18.83
C ARG A 183 -2.03 2.10 -18.05
N PRO A 184 -0.90 2.78 -17.78
CA PRO A 184 0.17 2.15 -17.05
C PRO A 184 -0.29 1.86 -15.60
N ALA A 185 0.03 0.68 -15.09
CA ALA A 185 -0.17 0.29 -13.69
C ALA A 185 1.02 -0.54 -13.21
N VAL A 186 1.57 -0.26 -12.02
CA VAL A 186 2.58 -1.11 -11.39
C VAL A 186 1.91 -2.04 -10.40
N GLY A 187 2.13 -3.33 -10.63
CA GLY A 187 1.76 -4.39 -9.72
C GLY A 187 2.94 -4.81 -8.85
N GLY A 188 3.00 -6.10 -8.52
CA GLY A 188 4.03 -6.63 -7.62
C GLY A 188 3.82 -6.22 -6.16
N PHE A 189 4.67 -6.75 -5.29
CA PHE A 189 4.53 -6.59 -3.84
C PHE A 189 4.66 -5.11 -3.41
N LEU A 190 5.60 -4.38 -4.00
CA LEU A 190 5.87 -2.99 -3.64
C LEU A 190 4.73 -2.04 -4.10
N GLY A 191 4.27 -2.18 -5.35
CA GLY A 191 3.15 -1.40 -5.87
C GLY A 191 1.86 -1.62 -5.08
N ALA A 192 1.55 -2.87 -4.72
CA ALA A 192 0.39 -3.19 -3.88
C ALA A 192 0.52 -2.61 -2.46
N THR A 193 1.73 -2.62 -1.88
CA THR A 193 1.99 -2.08 -0.54
C THR A 193 1.84 -0.56 -0.51
N GLU A 194 2.37 0.16 -1.50
CA GLU A 194 2.20 1.61 -1.59
C GLU A 194 0.75 2.00 -1.88
N ALA A 195 0.08 1.36 -2.84
CA ALA A 195 -1.33 1.67 -3.15
C ALA A 195 -2.25 1.48 -1.94
N THR A 196 -2.02 0.46 -1.12
CA THR A 196 -2.79 0.26 0.12
C THR A 196 -2.43 1.30 1.19
N ARG A 197 -1.17 1.71 1.29
CA ARG A 197 -0.72 2.78 2.18
C ARG A 197 -1.33 4.13 1.83
N GLU A 198 -1.41 4.50 0.55
CA GLU A 198 -2.05 5.74 0.09
C GLU A 198 -3.50 5.81 0.54
N VAL A 199 -4.29 4.76 0.26
CA VAL A 199 -5.68 4.69 0.69
C VAL A 199 -5.80 4.79 2.21
N ALA A 200 -4.87 4.19 2.96
CA ALA A 200 -4.81 4.33 4.41
C ALA A 200 -4.53 5.78 4.84
N MET A 201 -3.57 6.46 4.20
CA MET A 201 -3.20 7.86 4.49
C MET A 201 -4.24 8.89 4.03
N ASP A 202 -5.08 8.56 3.07
CA ASP A 202 -6.19 9.42 2.68
C ASP A 202 -7.39 9.25 3.64
N ASN A 203 -7.62 8.02 4.12
CA ASN A 203 -8.83 7.69 4.87
C ASN A 203 -8.63 7.59 6.39
N TRP A 204 -7.40 7.67 6.91
CA TRP A 204 -7.13 7.45 8.34
C TRP A 204 -7.97 8.37 9.23
N LEU A 205 -8.17 9.64 8.85
CA LEU A 205 -8.95 10.60 9.63
C LEU A 205 -10.35 10.83 9.05
N VAL A 206 -10.47 10.91 7.72
CA VAL A 206 -11.74 11.21 7.05
C VAL A 206 -12.76 10.10 7.30
N GLY A 207 -12.35 8.82 7.21
CA GLY A 207 -13.24 7.68 7.44
C GLY A 207 -13.86 7.69 8.84
N PRO A 208 -13.05 7.72 9.92
CA PRO A 208 -13.58 7.77 11.28
C PRO A 208 -14.43 9.00 11.58
N LEU A 209 -14.09 10.17 11.04
CA LEU A 209 -14.91 11.38 11.20
C LEU A 209 -16.26 11.26 10.49
N GLN A 210 -16.32 10.67 9.30
CA GLN A 210 -17.57 10.41 8.60
C GLN A 210 -18.45 9.42 9.37
N THR A 211 -17.86 8.34 9.90
CA THR A 211 -18.56 7.37 10.74
C THR A 211 -19.06 8.02 12.03
N ALA A 212 -18.22 8.82 12.72
CA ALA A 212 -18.62 9.55 13.92
C ALA A 212 -19.74 10.55 13.62
N LEU A 213 -19.71 11.25 12.49
CA LEU A 213 -20.79 12.15 12.08
C LEU A 213 -22.09 11.39 11.82
N ALA A 214 -22.04 10.26 11.11
CA ALA A 214 -23.19 9.42 10.85
C ALA A 214 -23.82 8.91 12.16
N VAL A 215 -22.99 8.38 13.07
CA VAL A 215 -23.43 7.96 14.41
C VAL A 215 -24.04 9.13 15.18
N PHE A 216 -23.41 10.31 15.16
CA PHE A 216 -23.91 11.49 15.87
C PHE A 216 -25.31 11.86 15.40
N VAL A 217 -25.52 11.92 14.08
CA VAL A 217 -26.82 12.24 13.48
C VAL A 217 -27.86 11.20 13.86
N ILE A 218 -27.53 9.90 13.73
CA ILE A 218 -28.45 8.81 14.07
C ILE A 218 -28.80 8.84 15.57
N ALA A 219 -27.81 8.95 16.45
CA ALA A 219 -28.01 9.02 17.90
C ALA A 219 -28.83 10.27 18.30
N ALA A 220 -28.55 11.42 17.69
CA ALA A 220 -29.30 12.64 17.94
C ALA A 220 -30.77 12.51 17.54
N LEU A 221 -31.07 11.77 16.47
CA LEU A 221 -32.43 11.47 16.04
C LEU A 221 -33.14 10.46 16.94
N ILE A 222 -32.47 9.35 17.29
CA ILE A 222 -33.02 8.29 18.15
C ILE A 222 -33.34 8.85 19.54
N PHE A 223 -32.39 9.54 20.15
CA PHE A 223 -32.55 10.07 21.51
C PHE A 223 -33.16 11.48 21.55
N ARG A 224 -33.39 12.11 20.39
CA ARG A 224 -33.87 13.50 20.28
C ARG A 224 -33.05 14.47 21.15
N SER A 225 -31.75 14.20 21.29
CA SER A 225 -30.87 14.89 22.23
C SER A 225 -29.45 15.00 21.68
N LEU A 226 -29.04 16.23 21.33
CA LEU A 226 -27.68 16.52 20.89
C LEU A 226 -26.64 16.26 21.98
N LEU A 227 -27.03 16.42 23.25
CA LEU A 227 -26.14 16.21 24.38
C LEU A 227 -25.82 14.70 24.53
N VAL A 228 -26.82 13.83 24.42
CA VAL A 228 -26.62 12.37 24.47
C VAL A 228 -25.79 11.89 23.29
N ALA A 229 -26.09 12.38 22.08
CA ALA A 229 -25.27 12.09 20.91
C ALA A 229 -23.82 12.52 21.10
N GLY A 230 -23.58 13.72 21.65
CA GLY A 230 -22.24 14.21 21.97
C GLY A 230 -21.50 13.34 22.99
N MET A 231 -22.19 12.81 24.00
CA MET A 231 -21.60 11.87 24.96
C MET A 231 -21.14 10.57 24.31
N LEU A 232 -21.97 10.00 23.43
CA LEU A 232 -21.63 8.77 22.71
C LEU A 232 -20.46 8.98 21.73
N ILE A 233 -20.41 10.13 21.05
CA ILE A 233 -19.25 10.47 20.23
C ILE A 233 -18.01 10.66 21.08
N PHE A 234 -18.13 11.27 22.26
CA PHE A 234 -16.99 11.43 23.14
C PHE A 234 -16.40 10.08 23.59
N THR A 235 -17.23 9.11 23.96
CA THR A 235 -16.75 7.76 24.30
C THR A 235 -16.11 7.07 23.10
N LEU A 236 -16.68 7.22 21.90
CA LEU A 236 -16.09 6.69 20.67
C LEU A 236 -14.72 7.28 20.35
N MET A 237 -14.55 8.59 20.55
CA MET A 237 -13.27 9.25 20.29
C MET A 237 -12.19 8.74 21.23
N ILE A 238 -12.52 8.40 22.49
CA ILE A 238 -11.57 7.78 23.42
C ILE A 238 -11.07 6.46 22.85
N THR A 239 -11.98 5.58 22.39
CA THR A 239 -11.60 4.30 21.78
C THR A 239 -10.77 4.50 20.52
N LEU A 240 -11.18 5.42 19.64
CA LEU A 240 -10.45 5.76 18.41
C LEU A 240 -9.02 6.23 18.69
N PHE A 241 -8.84 7.16 19.63
CA PHE A 241 -7.51 7.66 19.99
C PHE A 241 -6.67 6.60 20.69
N ALA A 242 -7.27 5.71 21.48
CA ALA A 242 -6.56 4.57 22.07
C ALA A 242 -6.05 3.63 20.98
N GLN A 243 -6.87 3.30 19.98
CA GLN A 243 -6.45 2.48 18.85
C GLN A 243 -5.31 3.13 18.06
N TYR A 244 -5.36 4.44 17.79
CA TYR A 244 -4.20 5.12 17.18
C TYR A 244 -2.97 5.12 18.07
N GLY A 245 -3.16 5.25 19.39
CA GLY A 245 -2.10 5.14 20.38
C GLY A 245 -1.44 3.77 20.37
N LEU A 246 -2.22 2.69 20.30
CA LEU A 246 -1.72 1.33 20.17
C LEU A 246 -0.96 1.14 18.87
N GLY A 247 -1.44 1.71 17.76
CA GLY A 247 -0.71 1.67 16.49
C GLY A 247 0.59 2.45 16.48
N GLY A 248 0.62 3.62 17.13
CA GLY A 248 1.86 4.36 17.38
C GLY A 248 2.82 3.55 18.25
N TYR A 249 2.32 2.88 19.28
CA TYR A 249 3.11 2.01 20.15
C TYR A 249 3.71 0.82 19.38
N PHE A 250 2.93 0.07 18.61
CA PHE A 250 3.45 -1.03 17.80
C PHE A 250 4.46 -0.57 16.76
N THR A 251 4.30 0.64 16.21
CA THR A 251 5.30 1.23 15.31
C THR A 251 6.60 1.58 16.02
N SER A 252 6.55 1.92 17.31
CA SER A 252 7.75 2.22 18.12
C SER A 252 8.50 0.97 18.61
N VAL A 253 7.85 -0.19 18.58
CA VAL A 253 8.48 -1.47 18.89
C VAL A 253 9.14 -1.96 17.59
N GLU A 254 10.37 -1.50 17.36
CA GLU A 254 11.23 -1.99 16.27
C GLU A 254 11.22 -3.54 16.30
N GLU A 255 11.00 -4.17 15.14
CA GLU A 255 10.77 -5.63 14.89
C GLU A 255 9.31 -6.11 14.77
N TRP A 256 8.27 -5.30 15.02
CA TRP A 256 6.89 -5.77 14.86
C TRP A 256 6.23 -5.26 13.57
N SER A 257 5.78 -6.17 12.69
CA SER A 257 5.03 -5.81 11.47
C SER A 257 3.57 -5.39 11.72
N GLY A 258 3.28 -4.85 12.91
CA GLY A 258 1.96 -4.46 13.42
C GLY A 258 1.66 -2.98 13.17
N ASN A 259 2.44 -2.37 12.28
CA ASN A 259 2.33 -0.98 11.88
C ASN A 259 0.91 -0.64 11.42
N LEU A 260 0.55 0.64 11.55
CA LEU A 260 -0.81 1.10 11.27
C LEU A 260 -1.12 1.01 9.77
N ALA A 261 -1.47 -0.19 9.28
CA ALA A 261 -1.70 -0.49 7.87
C ALA A 261 -3.18 -0.35 7.48
N PHE A 262 -3.47 -0.37 6.18
CA PHE A 262 -4.81 -0.31 5.60
C PHE A 262 -5.86 -1.20 6.31
N HIS A 263 -5.45 -2.40 6.73
CA HIS A 263 -6.33 -3.36 7.40
C HIS A 263 -6.91 -2.86 8.73
N LEU A 264 -6.34 -1.80 9.31
CA LEU A 264 -6.81 -1.22 10.57
C LEU A 264 -7.94 -0.22 10.39
N LEU A 265 -8.16 0.30 9.18
CA LEU A 265 -9.38 1.07 8.90
C LEU A 265 -10.64 0.23 9.13
N VAL A 266 -10.55 -1.07 8.82
CA VAL A 266 -11.63 -2.03 9.07
C VAL A 266 -11.84 -2.23 10.58
N THR A 267 -10.77 -2.36 11.35
CA THR A 267 -10.88 -2.53 12.81
C THR A 267 -11.42 -1.28 13.50
N LEU A 268 -11.04 -0.09 13.04
CA LEU A 268 -11.61 1.17 13.52
C LEU A 268 -13.12 1.20 13.29
N SER A 269 -13.58 0.80 12.11
CA SER A 269 -15.01 0.78 11.76
C SER A 269 -15.80 -0.22 12.61
N ILE A 270 -15.25 -1.43 12.82
CA ILE A 270 -15.85 -2.46 13.68
C ILE A 270 -15.90 -1.98 15.14
N ALA A 271 -14.79 -1.47 15.67
CA ALA A 271 -14.69 -0.95 17.02
C ALA A 271 -15.72 0.17 17.26
N MET A 272 -15.77 1.16 16.37
CA MET A 272 -16.74 2.25 16.50
C MET A 272 -18.19 1.75 16.48
N GLY A 273 -18.53 0.78 15.63
CA GLY A 273 -19.88 0.20 15.61
C GLY A 273 -20.24 -0.47 16.94
N LEU A 274 -19.36 -1.35 17.43
CA LEU A 274 -19.59 -2.10 18.68
C LEU A 274 -19.64 -1.18 19.91
N GLY A 275 -18.77 -0.17 19.98
CA GLY A 275 -18.72 0.77 21.09
C GLY A 275 -19.97 1.64 21.23
N VAL A 276 -20.54 2.10 20.11
CA VAL A 276 -21.81 2.85 20.12
C VAL A 276 -22.93 1.98 20.65
N ASP A 277 -23.02 0.74 20.19
CA ASP A 277 -24.11 -0.16 20.55
C ASP A 277 -24.17 -0.39 22.06
N TYR A 278 -23.02 -0.61 22.72
CA TYR A 278 -22.98 -0.72 24.18
C TYR A 278 -23.43 0.54 24.89
N GLY A 279 -22.99 1.71 24.42
CA GLY A 279 -23.40 3.00 24.97
C GLY A 279 -24.91 3.25 24.83
N ILE A 280 -25.47 2.97 23.65
CA ILE A 280 -26.90 3.06 23.36
C ILE A 280 -27.71 2.16 24.30
N TYR A 281 -27.26 0.91 24.46
CA TYR A 281 -28.00 -0.09 25.24
C TYR A 281 -28.02 0.26 26.73
N ILE A 282 -26.89 0.74 27.28
CA ILE A 282 -26.81 1.22 28.66
C ILE A 282 -27.65 2.48 28.86
N LEU A 283 -27.59 3.45 27.95
CA LEU A 283 -28.38 4.68 28.05
C LEU A 283 -29.89 4.41 27.99
N SER A 284 -30.32 3.54 27.08
CA SER A 284 -31.74 3.19 26.94
C SER A 284 -32.25 2.55 28.22
N ARG A 285 -31.51 1.59 28.77
CA ARG A 285 -31.90 0.92 30.01
C ARG A 285 -31.88 1.86 31.21
N LEU A 286 -30.86 2.71 31.31
CA LEU A 286 -30.74 3.67 32.39
C LEU A 286 -31.93 4.63 32.44
N LYS A 287 -32.40 5.07 31.27
CA LYS A 287 -33.60 5.89 31.17
C LYS A 287 -34.85 5.15 31.66
N GLU A 288 -35.07 3.91 31.19
CA GLU A 288 -36.21 3.09 31.64
C GLU A 288 -36.21 2.90 33.15
N GLU A 289 -35.05 2.61 33.74
CA GLU A 289 -34.93 2.40 35.19
C GLU A 289 -35.13 3.70 35.98
N ILE A 290 -34.72 4.86 35.46
CA ILE A 290 -34.97 6.17 36.09
C ILE A 290 -36.47 6.49 36.12
N GLU A 291 -37.20 6.15 35.06
CA GLU A 291 -38.65 6.28 35.01
C GLU A 291 -39.32 5.36 36.05
N VAL A 292 -38.89 4.11 36.16
CA VAL A 292 -39.47 3.11 37.08
C VAL A 292 -39.16 3.42 38.55
N THR A 293 -37.97 3.94 38.84
CA THR A 293 -37.51 4.24 40.22
C THR A 293 -37.87 5.65 40.68
N ALA A 294 -38.72 6.37 39.93
CA ALA A 294 -39.16 7.73 40.24
C ALA A 294 -37.98 8.72 40.44
N GLY A 295 -36.90 8.55 39.68
CA GLY A 295 -35.74 9.45 39.70
C GLY A 295 -34.65 9.11 40.71
N ASP A 296 -34.72 7.98 41.43
CA ASP A 296 -33.62 7.53 42.29
C ASP A 296 -32.43 6.98 41.48
N TRP A 297 -31.50 7.88 41.15
CA TRP A 297 -30.28 7.58 40.41
C TRP A 297 -29.52 6.35 40.92
N GLY A 298 -29.38 6.20 42.24
CA GLY A 298 -28.61 5.12 42.83
C GLY A 298 -29.24 3.77 42.53
N GLN A 299 -30.56 3.67 42.71
CA GLN A 299 -31.31 2.45 42.41
C GLN A 299 -31.38 2.19 40.90
N SER A 300 -31.60 3.21 40.07
CA SER A 300 -31.69 3.03 38.61
C SER A 300 -30.38 2.53 38.02
N LEU A 301 -29.25 3.10 38.47
CA LEU A 301 -27.93 2.69 38.02
C LEU A 301 -27.63 1.24 38.44
N GLN A 302 -27.93 0.87 39.69
CA GLN A 302 -27.75 -0.50 40.16
C GLN A 302 -28.59 -1.50 39.33
N ASN A 303 -29.86 -1.19 39.08
CA ASN A 303 -30.71 -2.05 38.25
C ASN A 303 -30.18 -2.19 36.83
N THR A 304 -29.75 -1.07 36.23
CA THR A 304 -29.18 -1.03 34.87
C THR A 304 -27.92 -1.87 34.76
N LEU A 305 -26.99 -1.73 35.71
CA LEU A 305 -25.74 -2.49 35.72
C LEU A 305 -25.97 -3.97 35.99
N ASN A 306 -26.88 -4.31 36.91
CA ASN A 306 -27.19 -5.71 37.23
C ASN A 306 -27.87 -6.46 36.08
N THR A 307 -28.65 -5.77 35.26
CA THR A 307 -29.37 -6.36 34.12
C THR A 307 -28.57 -6.21 32.82
N THR A 308 -28.65 -5.03 32.20
CA THR A 308 -28.00 -4.74 30.93
C THR A 308 -26.49 -4.72 31.04
N GLY A 309 -25.92 -4.19 32.14
CA GLY A 309 -24.47 -4.19 32.34
C GLY A 309 -23.89 -5.60 32.37
N SER A 310 -24.50 -6.52 33.13
CA SER A 310 -24.12 -7.94 33.14
C SER A 310 -24.23 -8.57 31.74
N ALA A 311 -25.28 -8.26 30.98
CA ALA A 311 -25.44 -8.77 29.62
C ALA A 311 -24.34 -8.26 28.66
N VAL A 312 -23.95 -6.97 28.78
CA VAL A 312 -22.85 -6.39 28.00
C VAL A 312 -21.52 -7.07 28.34
N ILE A 313 -21.23 -7.31 29.62
CA ILE A 313 -20.00 -8.02 30.02
C ILE A 313 -19.97 -9.43 29.43
N VAL A 314 -21.06 -10.18 29.51
CA VAL A 314 -21.15 -11.53 28.92
C VAL A 314 -20.94 -11.48 27.41
N SER A 315 -21.57 -10.53 26.71
CA SER A 315 -21.39 -10.35 25.27
C SER A 315 -19.92 -10.13 24.90
N VAL A 316 -19.20 -9.28 25.64
CA VAL A 316 -17.80 -8.99 25.36
C VAL A 316 -16.87 -10.13 25.71
N VAL A 317 -17.13 -10.90 26.77
CA VAL A 317 -16.37 -12.12 27.06
C VAL A 317 -16.52 -13.12 25.91
N VAL A 318 -17.73 -13.29 25.36
CA VAL A 318 -17.96 -14.18 24.20
C VAL A 318 -17.25 -13.67 22.95
N LEU A 319 -17.30 -12.36 22.68
CA LEU A 319 -16.62 -11.75 21.54
C LEU A 319 -15.09 -11.84 21.67
N LEU A 320 -14.52 -11.48 22.82
CA LEU A 320 -13.08 -11.66 23.06
C LEU A 320 -12.66 -13.13 22.90
N GLY A 321 -13.50 -14.06 23.38
CA GLY A 321 -13.32 -15.49 23.18
C GLY A 321 -13.27 -15.92 21.72
N SER A 322 -14.05 -15.29 20.83
CA SER A 322 -14.05 -15.60 19.40
C SER A 322 -12.82 -15.10 18.65
N PHE A 323 -12.12 -14.09 19.20
CA PHE A 323 -10.87 -13.57 18.64
C PHE A 323 -9.61 -14.32 19.10
N ILE A 324 -9.69 -15.18 20.12
CA ILE A 324 -8.54 -15.98 20.60
C ILE A 324 -7.82 -16.74 19.48
N PRO A 325 -8.50 -17.43 18.55
CA PRO A 325 -7.83 -18.12 17.44
C PRO A 325 -7.04 -17.18 16.53
N LEU A 326 -7.49 -15.93 16.37
CA LEU A 326 -6.80 -14.94 15.54
C LEU A 326 -5.56 -14.39 16.26
N VAL A 327 -5.54 -14.34 17.60
CA VAL A 327 -4.33 -14.01 18.37
C VAL A 327 -3.28 -15.13 18.27
N SER A 328 -3.68 -16.36 17.98
CA SER A 328 -2.77 -17.51 17.84
C SER A 328 -2.24 -17.72 16.41
N THR A 329 -2.48 -16.78 15.49
CA THR A 329 -2.03 -16.91 14.09
C THR A 329 -0.61 -16.37 13.90
N ASP A 330 0.15 -16.98 12.98
CA ASP A 330 1.47 -16.49 12.56
C ASP A 330 1.37 -15.34 11.54
N LEU A 331 0.17 -15.07 11.00
CA LEU A 331 -0.06 -13.96 10.08
C LEU A 331 -0.19 -12.65 10.85
N ALA A 332 0.86 -11.85 10.84
CA ALA A 332 0.93 -10.61 11.61
C ALA A 332 -0.23 -9.62 11.35
N ASN A 333 -0.73 -9.52 10.11
CA ASN A 333 -1.89 -8.68 9.79
C ASN A 333 -3.17 -9.15 10.52
N THR A 334 -3.39 -10.46 10.57
CA THR A 334 -4.56 -11.07 11.23
C THR A 334 -4.43 -11.01 12.74
N TRP A 335 -3.21 -11.22 13.26
CA TRP A 335 -2.88 -11.05 14.67
C TRP A 335 -3.17 -9.61 15.13
N GLY A 336 -2.68 -8.62 14.36
CA GLY A 336 -2.89 -7.20 14.64
C GLY A 336 -4.37 -6.89 14.74
N LEU A 337 -5.18 -7.34 13.77
CA LEU A 337 -6.63 -7.15 13.78
C LEU A 337 -7.29 -7.61 15.08
N ALA A 338 -6.90 -8.77 15.61
CA ALA A 338 -7.43 -9.27 16.87
C ALA A 338 -7.04 -8.39 18.07
N MET A 339 -5.82 -7.87 18.09
CA MET A 339 -5.35 -6.97 19.14
C MET A 339 -6.11 -5.65 19.17
N TYR A 340 -6.30 -5.00 18.01
CA TYR A 340 -7.02 -3.72 17.94
C TYR A 340 -8.51 -3.86 18.25
N ILE A 341 -9.16 -4.94 17.82
CA ILE A 341 -10.56 -5.19 18.17
C ILE A 341 -10.67 -5.54 19.66
N GLY A 342 -9.77 -6.37 20.18
CA GLY A 342 -9.75 -6.76 21.59
C GLY A 342 -9.55 -5.57 22.53
N GLU A 343 -8.59 -4.70 22.22
CA GLU A 343 -8.37 -3.44 22.94
C GLU A 343 -9.63 -2.57 22.90
N ALA A 344 -10.18 -2.33 21.69
CA ALA A 344 -11.35 -1.48 21.53
C ALA A 344 -12.54 -1.98 22.34
N LEU A 345 -12.84 -3.28 22.30
CA LEU A 345 -13.93 -3.89 23.06
C LEU A 345 -13.79 -3.67 24.57
N ILE A 346 -12.57 -3.78 25.10
CA ILE A 346 -12.32 -3.56 26.53
C ILE A 346 -12.57 -2.09 26.89
N ILE A 347 -12.09 -1.17 26.06
CA ILE A 347 -12.27 0.28 26.27
C ILE A 347 -13.75 0.66 26.12
N ASP A 348 -14.44 0.11 25.13
CA ASP A 348 -15.85 0.37 24.86
C ASP A 348 -16.74 -0.08 26.01
N VAL A 349 -16.50 -1.27 26.58
CA VAL A 349 -17.24 -1.74 27.76
C VAL A 349 -16.94 -0.87 28.97
N PHE A 350 -15.66 -0.54 29.18
CA PHE A 350 -15.28 0.31 30.31
C PHE A 350 -15.94 1.70 30.21
N THR A 351 -15.90 2.31 29.03
CA THR A 351 -16.52 3.62 28.80
C THR A 351 -18.04 3.55 28.88
N ALA A 352 -18.69 2.52 28.34
CA ALA A 352 -20.14 2.35 28.41
C ALA A 352 -20.66 2.07 29.83
N LEU A 353 -19.95 1.30 30.65
CA LEU A 353 -20.41 0.91 32.00
C LEU A 353 -20.02 1.91 33.09
N MET A 354 -18.90 2.62 32.95
CA MET A 354 -18.41 3.55 33.97
C MET A 354 -18.49 5.01 33.54
N LEU A 355 -17.86 5.34 32.41
CA LEU A 355 -17.71 6.74 32.00
C LEU A 355 -19.06 7.35 31.59
N LEU A 356 -19.84 6.61 30.80
CA LEU A 356 -21.10 7.09 30.26
C LEU A 356 -22.16 7.36 31.35
N PRO A 357 -22.43 6.47 32.33
CA PRO A 357 -23.30 6.81 33.45
C PRO A 357 -22.80 8.00 34.27
N THR A 358 -21.49 8.12 34.45
CA THR A 358 -20.88 9.27 35.15
C THR A 358 -21.15 10.58 34.41
N MET A 359 -21.00 10.59 33.08
CA MET A 359 -21.34 11.74 32.24
C MET A 359 -22.84 12.07 32.32
N VAL A 360 -23.71 11.08 32.27
CA VAL A 360 -25.16 11.26 32.40
C VAL A 360 -25.52 11.90 33.73
N TYR A 361 -24.92 11.43 34.83
CA TYR A 361 -25.13 11.99 36.17
C TYR A 361 -24.73 13.47 36.24
N TRP A 362 -23.60 13.82 35.63
CA TRP A 362 -23.04 15.16 35.73
C TRP A 362 -23.76 16.18 34.83
N PHE A 363 -23.98 15.82 33.57
CA PHE A 363 -24.61 16.73 32.59
C PHE A 363 -26.14 16.70 32.60
N LYS A 364 -26.75 15.69 33.25
CA LYS A 364 -28.20 15.54 33.41
C LYS A 364 -29.00 15.78 32.12
N PRO A 365 -28.79 14.97 31.07
CA PRO A 365 -29.49 15.16 29.80
C PRO A 365 -31.00 15.08 29.99
N LYS A 366 -31.73 16.00 29.35
CA LYS A 366 -33.21 16.02 29.36
C LYS A 366 -33.84 14.72 28.86
N TYR A 367 -33.13 13.97 28.01
CA TYR A 367 -33.60 12.66 27.55
C TYR A 367 -33.77 11.66 28.70
N VAL A 368 -32.90 11.72 29.70
CA VAL A 368 -32.85 10.78 30.82
C VAL A 368 -33.64 11.29 32.03
N PHE A 369 -33.53 12.58 32.34
CA PHE A 369 -34.15 13.18 33.54
C PHE A 369 -35.37 14.08 33.25
N GLY A 370 -35.77 14.22 31.99
CA GLY A 370 -36.89 15.08 31.62
C GLY A 370 -38.23 14.48 32.06
N GLU A 371 -39.15 15.33 32.50
CA GLU A 371 -40.54 14.94 32.74
C GLU A 371 -41.17 14.49 31.41
N TYR A 372 -41.70 13.27 31.41
CA TYR A 372 -42.60 12.84 30.34
C TYR A 372 -43.89 13.64 30.45
N LYS A 373 -44.13 14.49 29.45
CA LYS A 373 -45.46 15.07 29.22
C LYS A 373 -46.37 14.07 28.53
#